data_AF-A0A951B680-F1
#
_entry.id   AF-A0A951B680-F1
#
_cell.length_a   1.000
_cell.length_b   1.000
_cell.length_c   1.000
_cell.angle_alpha   90.00
_cell.angle_beta   90.00
_cell.angle_gamma   90.00
#
_symmetry.space_group_name_H-M   'P 1'
#
loop_
_entity.id
_entity.type
_entity.pdbx_description
1 polymer ?
#
loop_
_entity_poly.entity_id
_entity_poly.type
_entity_poly.pdbx_seq_one_letter_code
_entity_poly.pdbx_strand_id
1 'polypeptide(L)'
;MTEVQTPSAGGSAYYALAVEDVTPASPRPFAEVADAVRADWTHDAIRHAQEAAAAHLLAATKGGQSIEDAAAVAGLRTRRTPLTGRSEAAEGVPAPLLRPLFSLKPGEPTMVETPDGFVVAVLGDVETPDHTTDPAGYARLQDALARSLGNDTEIVLAQALRDRAQPRVNARQLDSLIQP
;
A
#
# COMPACT_ATOMS: atom_id res chain seq x y z
N MET A 1 31.37 -13.02 -8.77
CA MET A 1 31.88 -12.96 -10.16
C MET A 1 30.77 -12.33 -10.96
N THR A 2 30.88 -11.04 -11.26
CA THR A 2 29.80 -10.25 -11.88
C THR A 2 30.11 -10.11 -13.36
N GLU A 3 29.25 -10.67 -14.20
CA GLU A 3 29.43 -10.68 -15.65
C GLU A 3 29.03 -9.32 -16.23
N VAL A 4 29.91 -8.73 -17.03
CA VAL A 4 29.71 -7.43 -17.71
C VAL A 4 29.51 -7.71 -19.19
N GLN A 5 28.33 -7.41 -19.74
CA GLN A 5 28.07 -7.59 -21.17
C GLN A 5 28.64 -6.43 -21.99
N THR A 6 29.29 -6.77 -23.11
CA THR A 6 29.75 -5.82 -24.13
C THR A 6 29.22 -6.21 -25.51
N PRO A 7 29.15 -5.27 -26.48
CA PRO A 7 28.58 -5.52 -27.80
C PRO A 7 29.54 -6.44 -28.59
N SER A 8 29.19 -7.72 -28.66
CA SER A 8 29.97 -8.76 -29.34
C SER A 8 29.86 -8.61 -30.87
N ALA A 9 31.02 -8.47 -31.52
CA ALA A 9 31.22 -8.95 -32.88
C ALA A 9 32.09 -10.22 -32.80
N GLY A 10 31.43 -11.37 -32.58
CA GLY A 10 31.90 -12.70 -32.97
C GLY A 10 33.26 -13.19 -32.44
N GLY A 11 33.25 -13.89 -31.31
CA GLY A 11 34.35 -14.75 -30.86
C GLY A 11 34.33 -14.94 -29.35
N SER A 12 34.43 -16.19 -28.87
CA SER A 12 34.52 -16.51 -27.44
C SER A 12 35.87 -16.05 -26.88
N ALA A 13 35.90 -14.87 -26.28
CA ALA A 13 37.05 -14.34 -25.57
C ALA A 13 36.89 -14.56 -24.06
N TYR A 14 37.93 -15.14 -23.43
CA TYR A 14 38.01 -15.28 -21.99
C TYR A 14 38.78 -14.07 -21.42
N TYR A 15 38.21 -13.44 -20.39
CA TYR A 15 38.87 -12.35 -19.68
C TYR A 15 39.02 -12.71 -18.20
N ALA A 16 40.19 -12.44 -17.64
CA ALA A 16 40.45 -12.49 -16.21
C ALA A 16 40.71 -11.07 -15.72
N LEU A 17 39.88 -10.58 -14.82
CA LEU A 17 40.05 -9.27 -14.18
C LEU A 17 40.58 -9.52 -12.77
N ALA A 18 41.82 -9.10 -12.52
CA ALA A 18 42.37 -9.02 -11.19
C ALA A 18 42.13 -7.60 -10.66
N VAL A 19 41.40 -7.48 -9.55
CA VAL A 19 41.24 -6.20 -8.85
C VAL A 19 42.52 -5.96 -8.06
N GLU A 20 43.36 -5.05 -8.54
CA GLU A 20 44.63 -4.71 -7.88
C GLU A 20 44.43 -3.95 -6.57
N ASP A 21 43.42 -3.07 -6.52
CA ASP A 21 43.11 -2.28 -5.34
C ASP A 21 41.63 -1.87 -5.32
N VAL A 22 41.08 -1.67 -4.13
CA VAL A 22 39.70 -1.23 -3.91
C VAL A 22 39.74 0.07 -3.11
N THR A 23 39.58 1.20 -3.80
CA THR A 23 39.45 2.49 -3.13
C THR A 23 38.15 2.53 -2.34
N PRO A 24 38.18 2.72 -1.01
CA PRO A 24 36.97 2.84 -0.22
C PRO A 24 36.17 4.07 -0.65
N ALA A 25 34.85 3.97 -0.69
CA ALA A 25 34.00 5.13 -0.91
C ALA A 25 34.22 6.14 0.22
N SER A 26 34.84 7.29 -0.08
CA SER A 26 34.97 8.37 0.90
C SER A 26 33.63 9.11 1.01
N PRO A 27 33.14 9.40 2.23
CA PRO A 27 32.00 10.29 2.39
C PRO A 27 32.32 11.66 1.79
N ARG A 28 31.30 12.30 1.20
CA ARG A 28 31.42 13.67 0.69
C ARG A 28 31.80 14.62 1.83
N PRO A 29 32.74 15.57 1.62
CA PRO A 29 33.09 16.55 2.65
C PRO A 29 31.85 17.31 3.14
N PHE A 30 31.78 17.56 4.46
CA PHE A 30 30.63 18.27 5.05
C PHE A 30 30.35 19.62 4.37
N ALA A 31 31.39 20.35 3.97
CA ALA A 31 31.24 21.63 3.27
C ALA A 31 30.47 21.51 1.94
N GLU A 32 30.55 20.38 1.24
CA GLU A 32 29.86 20.14 -0.03
C GLU A 32 28.39 19.71 0.18
N VAL A 33 28.06 19.19 1.37
CA VAL A 33 26.72 18.66 1.69
C VAL A 33 26.01 19.44 2.80
N ALA A 34 26.62 20.50 3.34
CA ALA A 34 26.11 21.22 4.50
C ALA A 34 24.69 21.75 4.29
N ASP A 35 24.39 22.25 3.09
CA ASP A 35 23.06 22.75 2.76
C ASP A 35 22.03 21.62 2.62
N ALA A 36 22.42 20.48 2.04
CA ALA A 36 21.56 19.30 1.94
C ALA A 36 21.26 18.72 3.33
N VAL A 37 22.29 18.58 4.18
CA VAL A 37 22.13 18.12 5.57
C VAL A 37 21.24 19.08 6.37
N ARG A 38 21.41 20.39 6.18
CA ARG A 38 20.55 21.38 6.85
C ARG A 38 19.10 21.25 6.39
N ALA A 39 18.86 21.08 5.09
CA ALA A 39 17.52 20.90 4.55
C ALA A 39 16.88 19.62 5.11
N ASP A 40 17.60 18.49 5.08
CA ASP A 40 17.14 17.20 5.58
C ASP A 40 16.84 17.27 7.08
N TRP A 41 17.74 17.86 7.86
CA TRP A 41 17.55 18.05 9.31
C TRP A 41 16.36 18.97 9.61
N THR A 42 16.16 20.03 8.83
CA THR A 42 15.04 20.95 9.03
C THR A 42 13.72 20.25 8.75
N HIS A 43 13.67 19.45 7.68
CA HIS A 43 12.50 18.66 7.33
C HIS A 43 12.20 17.58 8.38
N ASP A 44 13.24 16.89 8.88
CA ASP A 44 13.12 15.91 9.97
C ASP A 44 12.62 16.57 11.27
N ALA A 45 13.19 17.72 11.65
CA ALA A 45 12.75 18.46 12.82
C ALA A 45 11.28 18.92 12.71
N ILE A 46 10.85 19.35 11.53
CA ILE A 46 9.44 19.69 11.27
C ILE A 46 8.56 18.45 11.41
N ARG A 47 8.92 17.31 10.80
CA ARG A 47 8.15 16.07 10.93
C ARG A 47 8.05 15.63 12.39
N HIS A 48 9.16 15.66 13.13
CA HIS A 48 9.17 15.26 14.53
C HIS A 48 8.26 16.16 15.39
N ALA A 49 8.27 17.48 15.14
CA ALA A 49 7.36 18.39 15.82
C ALA A 49 5.88 18.11 15.50
N GLN A 50 5.56 17.78 14.24
CA GLN A 50 4.21 17.39 13.83
C GLN A 50 3.78 16.07 14.47
N GLU A 51 4.68 15.08 14.53
CA GLU A 51 4.45 13.78 15.18
C GLU A 51 4.12 13.98 16.66
N ALA A 52 4.95 14.75 17.37
CA ALA A 52 4.75 15.03 18.78
C ALA A 52 3.40 15.72 19.02
N ALA A 53 3.03 16.71 18.21
CA ALA A 53 1.74 17.39 18.30
C ALA A 53 0.57 16.42 18.07
N ALA A 54 0.65 15.56 17.05
CA ALA A 54 -0.36 14.55 16.77
C ALA A 54 -0.46 13.50 17.87
N ALA A 55 0.66 13.07 18.45
CA ALA A 55 0.70 12.15 19.57
C ALA A 55 0.07 12.75 20.83
N HIS A 56 0.31 14.04 21.10
CA HIS A 56 -0.34 14.76 22.20
C HIS A 56 -1.86 14.84 22.01
N LEU A 57 -2.33 15.16 20.80
CA LEU A 57 -3.75 15.16 20.46
C LEU A 57 -4.38 13.77 20.64
N LEU A 58 -3.73 12.74 20.10
CA LEU A 58 -4.19 11.36 20.24
C LEU A 58 -4.29 10.96 21.72
N ALA A 59 -3.29 11.29 22.53
CA ALA A 59 -3.26 10.97 23.95
C ALA A 59 -4.38 11.69 24.72
N ALA A 60 -4.61 12.98 24.41
CA ALA A 60 -5.70 13.75 25.00
C ALA A 60 -7.07 13.15 24.66
N THR A 61 -7.29 12.79 23.38
CA THR A 61 -8.54 12.16 22.94
C THR A 61 -8.72 10.77 23.57
N LYS A 62 -7.65 9.96 23.67
CA LYS A 62 -7.69 8.68 24.41
C LYS A 62 -7.96 8.85 25.90
N GLY A 63 -7.55 9.98 26.47
CA GLY A 63 -7.83 10.36 27.86
C GLY A 63 -9.27 10.79 28.12
N GLY A 64 -10.13 10.83 27.10
CA GLY A 64 -11.55 11.17 27.21
C GLY A 64 -11.91 12.61 26.83
N GLN A 65 -10.94 13.41 26.39
CA GLN A 65 -11.22 14.72 25.81
C GLN A 65 -11.86 14.56 24.42
N SER A 66 -12.78 15.45 24.04
CA SER A 66 -13.30 15.47 22.66
C SER A 66 -12.18 15.81 21.67
N ILE A 67 -12.27 15.31 20.44
CA ILE A 67 -11.27 15.63 19.40
C ILE A 67 -11.30 17.12 19.04
N GLU A 68 -12.48 17.75 19.14
CA GLU A 68 -12.69 19.19 18.96
C GLU A 68 -11.91 20.00 19.98
N ASP A 69 -12.04 19.67 21.27
CA ASP A 69 -11.37 20.40 22.35
C ASP A 69 -9.86 20.17 22.31
N ALA A 70 -9.42 18.93 22.05
CA ALA A 70 -8.00 18.62 21.90
C ALA A 70 -7.39 19.43 20.73
N ALA A 71 -8.07 19.45 19.58
CA ALA A 71 -7.64 20.23 18.42
C ALA A 71 -7.62 21.74 18.70
N ALA A 72 -8.61 22.27 19.44
CA ALA A 72 -8.68 23.68 19.79
C ALA A 72 -7.49 24.13 20.66
N VAL A 73 -7.03 23.28 21.59
CA VAL A 73 -5.82 23.54 22.38
C VAL A 73 -4.58 23.66 21.49
N ALA A 74 -4.52 22.88 20.41
CA ALA A 74 -3.45 22.96 19.41
C ALA A 74 -3.67 24.07 18.35
N GLY A 75 -4.74 24.88 18.46
CA GLY A 75 -5.08 25.91 17.47
C GLY A 75 -5.58 25.36 16.13
N LEU A 76 -5.99 24.09 16.10
CA LEU A 76 -6.49 23.39 14.92
C LEU A 76 -8.01 23.35 14.90
N ARG A 77 -8.58 23.08 13.72
CA ARG A 77 -10.02 22.85 13.54
C ARG A 77 -10.25 21.42 13.07
N THR A 78 -11.21 20.74 13.68
CA THR A 78 -11.66 19.43 13.21
C THR A 78 -12.64 19.60 12.05
N ARG A 79 -12.73 18.56 11.21
CA ARG A 79 -13.71 18.47 10.13
C ARG A 79 -14.32 17.08 10.15
N ARG A 80 -15.64 17.00 10.08
CA ARG A 80 -16.34 15.74 9.87
C ARG A 80 -16.25 15.34 8.41
N THR A 81 -15.79 14.12 8.15
CA THR A 81 -15.69 13.58 6.79
C THR A 81 -17.04 13.07 6.31
N PRO A 82 -17.30 13.04 5.00
CA PRO A 82 -18.39 12.24 4.45
C PRO A 82 -18.20 10.75 4.77
N LEU A 83 -19.26 9.96 4.58
CA LEU A 83 -19.20 8.50 4.65
C LEU A 83 -18.16 7.98 3.64
N THR A 84 -17.23 7.16 4.12
CA THR A 84 -16.15 6.60 3.31
C THR A 84 -16.32 5.09 3.20
N GLY A 85 -15.89 4.51 2.06
CA GLY A 85 -15.91 3.07 1.83
C GLY A 85 -14.55 2.41 2.12
N ARG A 86 -14.51 1.07 2.11
CA ARG A 86 -13.27 0.28 2.27
C ARG A 86 -12.39 0.28 1.02
N SER A 87 -13.00 0.36 -0.16
CA SER A 87 -12.34 0.31 -1.46
C SER A 87 -11.93 1.68 -1.98
N GLU A 88 -12.67 2.73 -1.58
CA GLU A 88 -12.48 4.09 -2.08
C GLU A 88 -12.62 5.08 -0.93
N ALA A 89 -11.60 5.92 -0.76
CA ALA A 89 -11.62 6.99 0.21
C ALA A 89 -12.54 8.10 -0.29
N ALA A 90 -13.43 8.57 0.57
CA ALA A 90 -14.19 9.78 0.27
C ALA A 90 -13.25 11.00 0.23
N GLU A 91 -13.71 12.08 -0.41
CA GLU A 91 -12.92 13.29 -0.58
C GLU A 91 -12.43 13.83 0.77
N GLY A 92 -11.13 14.08 0.86
CA GLY A 92 -10.49 14.59 2.07
C GLY A 92 -10.19 13.55 3.15
N VAL A 93 -10.38 12.26 2.88
CA VAL A 93 -9.89 11.14 3.73
C VAL A 93 -8.57 10.62 3.17
N PRO A 94 -7.44 10.72 3.92
CA PRO A 94 -6.18 10.16 3.47
C PRO A 94 -6.24 8.63 3.30
N ALA A 95 -5.67 8.10 2.22
CA ALA A 95 -5.63 6.65 1.98
C ALA A 95 -5.01 5.84 3.15
N PRO A 96 -3.93 6.31 3.82
CA PRO A 96 -3.39 5.62 4.99
C PRO A 96 -4.37 5.48 6.16
N LEU A 97 -5.39 6.34 6.24
CA LEU A 97 -6.39 6.34 7.30
C LEU A 97 -7.45 5.24 7.11
N LEU A 98 -7.71 4.79 5.89
CA LEU A 98 -8.80 3.85 5.59
C LEU A 98 -8.68 2.55 6.39
N ARG A 99 -7.54 1.88 6.30
CA ARG A 99 -7.36 0.56 6.93
C ARG A 99 -7.47 0.62 8.47
N PRO A 100 -6.81 1.57 9.16
CA PRO A 100 -7.02 1.78 10.58
C PRO A 100 -8.49 2.10 10.91
N LEU A 101 -9.11 3.05 10.20
CA LEU A 101 -10.47 3.52 10.50
C LEU A 101 -11.50 2.37 10.53
N PHE A 102 -11.41 1.43 9.59
CA PHE A 102 -12.31 0.26 9.52
C PHE A 102 -11.98 -0.89 10.49
N SER A 103 -10.91 -0.76 11.27
CA SER A 103 -10.49 -1.71 12.30
C SER A 103 -10.81 -1.22 13.72
N LEU A 104 -11.20 0.05 13.87
CA LEU A 104 -11.48 0.71 15.15
C LEU A 104 -12.91 0.48 15.62
N LYS A 105 -13.13 0.66 16.92
CA LYS A 105 -14.47 0.77 17.49
C LYS A 105 -14.99 2.21 17.38
N PRO A 106 -16.32 2.42 17.29
CA PRO A 106 -16.89 3.77 17.35
C PRO A 106 -16.39 4.53 18.59
N GLY A 107 -15.98 5.78 18.40
CA GLY A 107 -15.37 6.64 19.41
C GLY A 107 -13.87 6.41 19.65
N GLU A 108 -13.25 5.39 19.03
CA GLU A 108 -11.83 5.13 19.21
C GLU A 108 -10.98 6.05 18.31
N PRO A 109 -9.97 6.76 18.87
CA PRO A 109 -9.08 7.61 18.09
C PRO A 109 -7.89 6.83 17.51
N THR A 110 -7.43 7.26 16.33
CA THR A 110 -6.23 6.77 15.67
C THR A 110 -5.39 7.92 15.15
N MET A 111 -4.10 7.64 14.93
CA MET A 111 -3.15 8.54 14.27
C MET A 111 -2.53 7.81 13.09
N VAL A 112 -2.36 8.51 11.97
CA VAL A 112 -1.67 8.00 10.78
C VAL A 112 -0.72 9.05 10.23
N GLU A 113 0.38 8.58 9.66
CA GLU A 113 1.29 9.41 8.88
C GLU A 113 0.81 9.52 7.43
N THR A 114 0.88 10.72 6.88
CA THR A 114 0.61 11.05 5.49
C THR A 114 1.83 11.76 4.89
N PRO A 115 1.94 11.86 3.55
CA PRO A 115 3.03 12.61 2.92
C PRO A 115 3.13 14.05 3.44
N ASP A 116 1.99 14.66 3.77
CA ASP A 116 1.86 16.05 4.21
C ASP A 116 2.00 16.26 5.74
N GLY A 117 2.06 15.19 6.54
CA GLY A 117 2.21 15.27 7.99
C GLY A 117 1.52 14.13 8.74
N PHE A 118 0.90 14.45 9.89
CA PHE A 118 0.20 13.48 10.72
C PHE A 118 -1.28 13.85 10.86
N VAL A 119 -2.15 12.84 10.78
CA VAL A 119 -3.60 13.01 10.90
C VAL A 119 -4.10 12.18 12.07
N VAL A 120 -4.82 12.84 12.97
CA VAL A 120 -5.57 12.19 14.07
C VAL A 120 -7.05 12.18 13.70
N ALA A 121 -7.69 11.03 13.83
CA ALA A 121 -9.11 10.86 13.53
C ALA A 121 -9.79 10.00 14.60
N VAL A 122 -11.08 10.25 14.82
CA VAL A 122 -11.95 9.43 15.66
C VAL A 122 -13.02 8.82 14.77
N LEU A 123 -13.27 7.51 14.94
CA LEU A 123 -14.39 6.88 14.27
C LEU A 123 -15.70 7.43 14.83
N GLY A 124 -16.43 8.23 14.04
CA GLY A 124 -17.72 8.78 14.43
C GLY A 124 -18.82 7.72 14.41
N ASP A 125 -19.34 7.46 13.22
CA ASP A 125 -20.46 6.54 12.99
C ASP A 125 -20.08 5.46 11.97
N VAL A 126 -20.70 4.27 12.10
CA VAL A 126 -20.56 3.16 11.17
C VAL A 126 -21.94 2.85 10.60
N GLU A 127 -22.11 3.06 9.29
CA GLU A 127 -23.30 2.65 8.57
C GLU A 127 -23.07 1.30 7.88
N THR A 128 -23.95 0.34 8.14
CA THR A 128 -23.94 -0.96 7.46
C THR A 128 -24.90 -0.88 6.28
N PRO A 129 -24.45 -1.20 5.05
CA PRO A 129 -25.35 -1.23 3.89
C PRO A 129 -26.50 -2.22 4.14
N ASP A 130 -27.74 -1.75 4.01
CA ASP A 130 -28.93 -2.59 4.06
C ASP A 130 -29.36 -2.91 2.62
N HIS A 131 -29.68 -4.18 2.37
CA HIS A 131 -30.15 -4.67 1.06
C HIS A 131 -31.49 -4.05 0.65
N THR A 132 -32.25 -3.52 1.62
CA THR A 132 -33.49 -2.80 1.36
C THR A 132 -33.27 -1.33 0.98
N THR A 133 -32.16 -0.71 1.42
CA THR A 133 -31.85 0.70 1.16
C THR A 133 -30.93 0.92 -0.03
N ASP A 134 -30.10 -0.08 -0.39
CA ASP A 134 -29.32 -0.08 -1.65
C ASP A 134 -29.46 -1.40 -2.44
N PRO A 135 -30.61 -1.60 -3.12
CA PRO A 135 -30.82 -2.79 -3.96
C PRO A 135 -29.80 -2.91 -5.09
N ALA A 136 -29.30 -1.79 -5.62
CA ALA A 136 -28.37 -1.77 -6.74
C ALA A 136 -26.94 -2.16 -6.35
N GLY A 137 -26.46 -1.71 -5.19
CA GLY A 137 -25.20 -2.19 -4.61
C GLY A 137 -25.28 -3.67 -4.26
N TYR A 138 -26.40 -4.12 -3.69
CA TYR A 138 -26.61 -5.53 -3.35
C TYR A 138 -26.64 -6.43 -4.58
N ALA A 139 -27.33 -6.03 -5.66
CA ALA A 139 -27.34 -6.77 -6.92
C ALA A 139 -25.93 -6.89 -7.54
N ARG A 140 -25.15 -5.81 -7.54
CA ARG A 140 -23.75 -5.84 -8.02
C ARG A 140 -22.88 -6.83 -7.22
N LEU A 141 -23.10 -6.89 -5.90
CA LEU A 141 -22.41 -7.85 -5.04
C LEU A 141 -22.82 -9.29 -5.36
N GLN A 142 -24.12 -9.55 -5.54
CA GLN A 142 -24.61 -10.88 -5.94
C GLN A 142 -24.02 -11.32 -7.28
N ASP A 143 -24.01 -10.43 -8.27
CA ASP A 143 -23.44 -10.70 -9.59
C ASP A 143 -21.94 -11.00 -9.53
N ALA A 144 -21.19 -10.25 -8.71
CA ALA A 144 -19.77 -10.47 -8.51
C ALA A 144 -19.49 -11.84 -7.85
N LEU A 145 -20.28 -12.19 -6.82
CA LEU A 145 -20.20 -13.49 -6.15
C LEU A 145 -20.57 -14.64 -7.08
N ALA A 146 -21.64 -14.50 -7.88
CA ALA A 146 -22.07 -15.52 -8.83
C ALA A 146 -21.00 -15.79 -9.89
N ARG A 147 -20.35 -14.73 -10.42
CA ARG A 147 -19.21 -14.87 -11.34
C ARG A 147 -18.02 -15.57 -10.69
N SER A 148 -17.68 -15.19 -9.45
CA SER A 148 -16.57 -15.81 -8.71
C SER A 148 -16.81 -17.31 -8.51
N LEU A 149 -18.00 -17.68 -8.04
CA LEU A 149 -18.38 -19.08 -7.83
C LEU A 149 -18.45 -19.86 -9.14
N GLY A 150 -18.89 -19.24 -10.23
CA GLY A 150 -18.87 -19.83 -11.57
C GLY A 150 -17.45 -20.17 -12.01
N ASN A 151 -16.53 -19.20 -11.95
CA ASN A 151 -15.12 -19.39 -12.29
C ASN A 151 -14.46 -20.48 -11.44
N ASP A 152 -14.70 -20.47 -10.13
CA ASP A 152 -14.14 -21.49 -9.22
C ASP A 152 -14.67 -22.88 -9.55
N THR A 153 -15.97 -22.99 -9.86
CA THR A 153 -16.58 -24.26 -10.25
C THR A 153 -15.99 -24.79 -11.56
N GLU A 154 -15.77 -23.93 -12.54
CA GLU A 154 -15.13 -24.30 -13.81
C GLU A 154 -13.71 -24.81 -13.61
N ILE A 155 -12.90 -24.12 -12.78
CA ILE A 155 -11.54 -24.53 -12.45
C ILE A 155 -11.54 -25.90 -11.75
N VAL A 156 -12.36 -26.06 -10.72
CA VAL A 156 -12.46 -27.31 -9.94
C VAL A 156 -12.95 -28.45 -10.82
N LEU A 157 -13.94 -28.21 -11.68
CA LEU A 157 -14.48 -29.23 -12.61
C LEU A 157 -13.43 -29.63 -13.65
N ALA A 158 -12.75 -28.67 -14.27
CA ALA A 158 -11.71 -28.96 -15.27
C ALA A 158 -10.56 -29.76 -14.67
N GLN A 159 -10.18 -29.44 -13.43
CA GLN A 159 -9.15 -30.19 -12.69
C GLN A 159 -9.61 -31.62 -12.37
N ALA A 160 -10.83 -31.79 -11.85
CA ALA A 160 -11.39 -33.12 -11.58
C ALA A 160 -11.51 -33.99 -12.86
N LEU A 161 -11.90 -33.39 -13.99
CA LEU A 161 -11.96 -34.08 -15.28
C LEU A 161 -10.58 -34.50 -15.77
N ARG A 162 -9.56 -33.66 -15.63
CA ARG A 162 -8.18 -33.97 -16.00
C ARG A 162 -7.63 -35.11 -15.17
N ASP A 163 -7.83 -35.07 -13.86
CA ASP A 163 -7.35 -36.11 -12.93
C ASP A 163 -7.99 -37.47 -13.23
N ARG A 164 -9.30 -37.47 -13.56
CA ARG A 164 -10.03 -38.69 -13.93
C ARG A 164 -9.66 -39.21 -15.32
N ALA A 165 -9.51 -38.33 -16.31
CA ALA A 165 -9.26 -38.72 -17.69
C ALA A 165 -7.79 -39.09 -17.96
N GLN A 166 -6.86 -38.67 -17.10
CA GLN A 166 -5.41 -38.89 -17.25
C GLN A 166 -4.92 -38.63 -18.68
N PRO A 167 -5.20 -37.44 -19.25
CA PRO A 167 -4.92 -37.18 -20.65
C PRO A 167 -3.42 -37.30 -20.94
N ARG A 168 -3.08 -38.07 -21.98
CA ARG A 168 -1.71 -38.18 -22.48
C ARG A 168 -1.51 -37.20 -23.62
N VAL A 169 -0.66 -36.20 -23.39
CA VAL A 169 -0.32 -35.19 -24.40
C VAL A 169 0.76 -35.75 -25.32
N ASN A 170 0.50 -35.77 -26.62
CA ASN A 170 1.51 -36.10 -27.63
C ASN A 170 2.28 -34.84 -28.02
N ALA A 171 3.39 -34.57 -27.33
CA ALA A 171 4.20 -33.36 -27.51
C ALA A 171 4.64 -33.15 -28.97
N ARG A 172 4.99 -34.22 -29.71
CA ARG A 172 5.40 -34.12 -31.12
C ARG A 172 4.32 -33.54 -32.04
N GLN A 173 3.06 -33.88 -31.78
CA GLN A 173 1.94 -33.36 -32.57
C GLN A 173 1.57 -31.93 -32.15
N LEU A 174 1.68 -31.62 -30.86
CA LEU A 174 1.46 -30.28 -30.35
C LEU A 174 2.49 -29.29 -30.91
N ASP A 175 3.77 -29.66 -30.94
CA ASP A 175 4.85 -28.82 -31.46
C ASP A 175 4.69 -28.52 -32.96
N SER A 176 4.17 -29.49 -33.74
CA SER A 176 3.87 -29.29 -35.17
C SER A 176 2.69 -28.36 -35.47
N LEU A 177 1.84 -28.09 -34.47
CA LEU A 177 0.70 -27.18 -34.59
C LEU A 177 1.00 -25.75 -34.09
N ILE A 178 2.07 -25.59 -33.29
CA ILE A 178 2.46 -24.31 -32.67
C ILE A 178 3.57 -23.60 -33.48
N GLN A 179 4.34 -24.33 -34.30
CA GLN A 179 5.25 -23.70 -35.25
C GLN A 179 4.51 -23.33 -36.55
N PRO A 180 4.59 -22.06 -37.03
CA PRO A 180 3.96 -21.62 -38.27
C PRO A 180 4.59 -22.25 -39.52
#